data_AF-T2GHX6-F1
#
_entry.id   AF-T2GHX6-F1
#
_cell.length_a   1.000
_cell.length_b   1.000
_cell.length_c   1.000
_cell.angle_alpha   90.00
_cell.angle_beta   90.00
_cell.angle_gamma   90.00
#
_symmetry.space_group_name_H-M   'P 1'
#
loop_
_entity.id
_entity.type
_entity.pdbx_description
1 polymer ?
#
loop_
_entity_poly.entity_id
_entity_poly.type
_entity_poly.pdbx_seq_one_letter_code
_entity_poly.pdbx_strand_id
1 'polypeptide(L)'
;MVWSDAPSHVCRGGDKRALTFCCPPVKPCPIMIALEEAGLTPQDYIEIKESFAKRTRLGEGQGTCFGSLVWCCKPSKPCPLRDMAMKRINMSTEEYMELKKKLSEELVGTSEPDTESVKALADAFDVTPEEAREALEDAGNDLRTAMKILRMKSL
;
A
#
# COMPACT_ATOMS: atom_id res chain seq x y z
N MET A 1 14.47 -2.00 -4.11
CA MET A 1 13.58 -1.81 -2.94
C MET A 1 12.25 -2.46 -3.32
N VAL A 2 11.75 -3.43 -2.56
CA VAL A 2 10.59 -4.28 -2.96
C VAL A 2 9.30 -3.45 -3.21
N TRP A 3 9.19 -2.28 -2.58
CA TRP A 3 8.08 -1.34 -2.81
C TRP A 3 8.63 0.11 -2.81
N SER A 4 9.14 0.55 -3.96
CA SER A 4 9.87 1.81 -4.12
C SER A 4 9.01 3.07 -3.92
N ASP A 5 7.73 2.99 -4.28
CA ASP A 5 6.73 4.05 -4.15
C ASP A 5 5.84 3.87 -2.91
N ALA A 6 6.28 3.05 -1.94
CA ALA A 6 5.51 2.77 -0.73
C ALA A 6 5.07 4.08 -0.05
N PRO A 7 3.78 4.23 0.30
CA PRO A 7 3.24 5.49 0.79
C PRO A 7 3.87 5.90 2.12
N SER A 8 3.73 7.19 2.43
CA SER A 8 3.95 7.70 3.79
C SER A 8 2.85 7.18 4.73
N HIS A 9 3.00 7.36 6.05
CA HIS A 9 1.93 7.00 6.98
C HIS A 9 0.72 7.92 6.77
N VAL A 10 -0.50 7.43 6.99
CA VAL A 10 -1.74 8.25 6.90
C VAL A 10 -1.62 9.52 7.76
N CYS A 11 -1.09 9.42 8.98
CA CYS A 11 -0.88 10.58 9.87
C CYS A 11 0.16 11.60 9.38
N ARG A 12 0.80 11.35 8.22
CA ARG A 12 1.75 12.24 7.55
C ARG A 12 1.32 12.53 6.10
N GLY A 13 0.04 12.37 5.77
CA GLY A 13 -0.50 12.63 4.44
C GLY A 13 -0.20 11.53 3.41
N GLY A 14 0.02 10.28 3.86
CA GLY A 14 0.03 9.15 2.95
C GLY A 14 -1.38 8.82 2.44
N ASP A 15 -1.48 8.35 1.21
CA ASP A 15 -2.73 7.90 0.59
C ASP A 15 -3.30 6.61 1.23
N LYS A 16 -4.49 6.17 0.80
CA LYS A 16 -5.20 5.00 1.33
C LYS A 16 -4.38 3.70 1.36
N ARG A 17 -3.36 3.52 0.50
CA ARG A 17 -2.45 2.35 0.56
C ARG A 17 -1.70 2.27 1.89
N ALA A 18 -1.54 3.40 2.57
CA ALA A 18 -0.88 3.48 3.87
C ALA A 18 -1.64 2.79 5.00
N LEU A 19 -2.91 2.39 4.80
CA LEU A 19 -3.70 1.63 5.77
C LEU A 19 -3.00 0.33 6.23
N THR A 20 -2.16 -0.26 5.39
CA THR A 20 -1.30 -1.41 5.74
C THR A 20 -0.36 -1.13 6.92
N PHE A 21 0.06 0.13 7.11
CA PHE A 21 0.97 0.56 8.19
C PHE A 21 0.24 1.15 9.41
N CYS A 22 -1.09 1.17 9.40
CA CYS A 22 -1.89 1.67 10.52
C CYS A 22 -2.20 0.58 11.56
N CYS A 23 -2.39 1.01 12.80
CA CYS A 23 -2.90 0.20 13.90
C CYS A 23 -4.45 0.15 13.88
N PRO A 24 -5.08 -0.70 14.71
CA PRO A 24 -6.54 -0.75 14.80
C PRO A 24 -7.16 0.62 15.15
N PRO A 25 -8.36 0.94 14.65
CA PRO A 25 -9.04 2.23 14.85
C PRO A 25 -9.66 2.37 16.26
N VAL A 26 -8.86 2.13 17.31
CA VAL A 26 -9.29 2.18 18.72
C VAL A 26 -9.18 3.58 19.35
N LYS A 27 -8.79 4.58 18.56
CA LYS A 27 -8.62 5.98 19.01
C LYS A 27 -8.95 6.94 17.87
N PRO A 28 -9.38 8.20 18.16
CA PRO A 28 -9.60 9.21 17.13
C PRO A 28 -8.27 9.49 16.40
N CYS A 29 -8.20 9.09 15.14
CA CYS A 29 -6.99 9.07 14.33
C CYS A 29 -7.37 9.33 12.86
N PRO A 30 -6.49 9.95 12.04
CA PRO A 30 -6.72 10.13 10.59
C PRO A 30 -7.02 8.86 9.79
N ILE A 31 -6.86 7.67 10.39
CA ILE A 31 -7.27 6.39 9.80
C ILE A 31 -8.73 6.40 9.34
N MET A 32 -9.64 7.07 10.06
CA MET A 32 -11.05 7.08 9.73
C MET A 32 -11.31 7.68 8.34
N ILE A 33 -10.57 8.74 7.98
CA ILE A 33 -10.66 9.39 6.67
C ILE A 33 -10.12 8.45 5.58
N ALA A 34 -8.97 7.82 5.83
CA ALA A 34 -8.38 6.88 4.87
C ALA A 34 -9.25 5.62 4.66
N LEU A 35 -10.00 5.18 5.68
CA LEU A 35 -10.97 4.09 5.56
C LEU A 35 -12.16 4.48 4.68
N GLU A 36 -12.69 5.69 4.87
CA GLU A 36 -13.76 6.24 4.03
C GLU A 36 -13.32 6.36 2.56
N GLU A 37 -12.12 6.90 2.30
CA GLU A 37 -11.52 6.95 0.95
C GLU A 37 -11.27 5.57 0.32
N ALA A 38 -11.08 4.54 1.17
CA ALA A 38 -10.93 3.15 0.74
C ALA A 38 -12.28 2.42 0.58
N GLY A 39 -13.40 3.03 0.96
CA GLY A 39 -14.70 2.36 0.98
C GLY A 39 -14.79 1.22 2.02
N LEU A 40 -13.98 1.28 3.08
CA LEU A 40 -13.91 0.26 4.13
C LEU A 40 -14.56 0.74 5.42
N THR A 41 -15.32 -0.13 6.08
CA THR A 41 -15.66 0.11 7.49
C THR A 41 -14.46 -0.22 8.40
N PRO A 42 -14.43 0.31 9.64
CA PRO A 42 -13.46 -0.12 10.64
C PRO A 42 -13.43 -1.63 10.87
N GLN A 43 -14.58 -2.30 10.76
CA GLN A 43 -14.69 -3.74 10.94
C GLN A 43 -14.08 -4.49 9.76
N ASP A 44 -14.38 -4.09 8.52
CA ASP A 44 -13.77 -4.69 7.31
C ASP A 44 -12.24 -4.59 7.37
N TYR A 45 -11.73 -3.42 7.74
CA TYR A 45 -10.30 -3.18 7.91
C TYR A 45 -9.64 -4.15 8.91
N ILE A 46 -10.32 -4.40 10.03
CA ILE A 46 -9.84 -5.33 11.05
C ILE A 46 -9.88 -6.76 10.51
N GLU A 47 -10.99 -7.18 9.94
CA GLU A 47 -11.19 -8.54 9.43
C GLU A 47 -10.21 -8.89 8.31
N ILE A 48 -9.95 -7.97 7.38
CA ILE A 48 -8.97 -8.14 6.30
C ILE A 48 -7.58 -8.32 6.92
N LYS A 49 -7.17 -7.45 7.83
CA LYS A 49 -5.85 -7.55 8.48
C LYS A 49 -5.67 -8.80 9.32
N GLU A 50 -6.66 -9.18 10.12
CA GLU A 50 -6.60 -10.39 10.93
C GLU A 50 -6.60 -11.66 10.06
N SER A 51 -7.37 -11.67 8.97
CA SER A 51 -7.36 -12.76 8.00
C SER A 51 -6.01 -12.87 7.28
N PHE A 52 -5.40 -11.74 6.91
CA PHE A 52 -4.06 -11.69 6.34
C PHE A 52 -3.00 -12.17 7.34
N ALA A 53 -3.12 -11.78 8.61
CA ALA A 53 -2.25 -12.22 9.69
C ALA A 53 -2.28 -13.74 9.89
N LYS A 54 -3.46 -14.37 9.80
CA LYS A 54 -3.62 -15.83 9.97
C LYS A 54 -2.88 -16.66 8.92
N ARG A 55 -2.65 -16.11 7.72
CA ARG A 55 -2.04 -16.84 6.59
C ARG A 55 -0.67 -16.33 6.17
N THR A 56 -0.10 -15.35 6.89
CA THR A 56 1.20 -14.79 6.58
C THR A 56 2.03 -14.62 7.84
N ARG A 57 3.34 -14.43 7.66
CA ARG A 57 4.26 -14.14 8.76
C ARG A 57 4.03 -12.79 9.44
N LEU A 58 3.17 -11.92 8.87
CA LEU A 58 2.73 -10.72 9.58
C LEU A 58 1.88 -11.04 10.81
N GLY A 59 1.29 -12.24 10.92
CA GLY A 59 0.61 -12.69 12.14
C GLY A 59 1.54 -12.92 13.33
N GLU A 60 2.84 -13.10 13.09
CA GLU A 60 3.83 -13.26 14.15
C GLU A 60 4.11 -11.93 14.89
N GLY A 61 4.93 -12.02 15.95
CA GLY A 61 5.38 -10.84 16.69
C GLY A 61 4.51 -10.47 17.89
N GLN A 62 4.18 -11.45 18.74
CA GLN A 62 3.42 -11.26 19.99
C GLN A 62 3.96 -10.12 20.89
N GLY A 63 5.24 -9.77 20.81
CA GLY A 63 5.85 -8.65 21.54
C GLY A 63 5.68 -7.27 20.89
N THR A 64 4.91 -7.15 19.81
CA THR A 64 4.63 -5.87 19.13
C THR A 64 3.37 -5.21 19.68
N CYS A 65 3.14 -3.94 19.29
CA CYS A 65 1.85 -3.30 19.56
C CYS A 65 0.73 -4.13 18.91
N PHE A 66 -0.29 -4.49 19.69
CA PHE A 66 -1.41 -5.33 19.26
C PHE A 66 -1.02 -6.77 18.86
N GLY A 67 0.15 -7.24 19.31
CA GLY A 67 0.52 -8.66 19.27
C GLY A 67 0.81 -9.25 17.89
N SER A 68 0.86 -8.43 16.83
CA SER A 68 1.11 -8.87 15.47
C SER A 68 1.78 -7.79 14.61
N LEU A 69 2.72 -8.22 13.75
CA LEU A 69 3.38 -7.36 12.76
C LEU A 69 2.39 -6.78 11.72
N VAL A 70 1.20 -7.32 11.56
CA VAL A 70 0.15 -6.78 10.68
C VAL A 70 -0.28 -5.35 11.08
N TRP A 71 -0.13 -5.02 12.36
CA TRP A 71 -0.44 -3.70 12.93
C TRP A 71 0.75 -2.76 13.00
N CYS A 72 1.95 -3.26 12.65
CA CYS A 72 3.18 -2.48 12.74
C CYS A 72 3.32 -1.47 11.59
N CYS A 73 4.01 -0.37 11.91
CA CYS A 73 4.26 0.76 11.00
C CYS A 73 5.44 0.50 10.04
N LYS A 74 5.63 1.38 9.05
CA LYS A 74 6.69 1.27 8.04
C LYS A 74 8.09 1.37 8.68
N PRO A 75 9.11 0.60 8.23
CA PRO A 75 10.48 0.60 8.76
C PRO A 75 11.24 1.92 8.62
N SER A 76 10.69 2.89 7.88
CA SER A 76 11.26 4.25 7.80
C SER A 76 11.28 5.00 9.13
N LYS A 77 10.52 4.54 10.13
CA LYS A 77 10.67 4.98 11.52
C LYS A 77 11.22 3.85 12.40
N PRO A 78 12.25 4.10 13.23
CA PRO A 78 12.75 3.10 14.16
C PRO A 78 11.66 2.74 15.18
N CYS A 79 11.49 1.44 15.45
CA CYS A 79 10.52 0.94 16.42
C CYS A 79 11.10 -0.30 17.10
N PRO A 80 11.57 -0.20 18.36
CA PRO A 80 12.22 -1.31 19.05
C PRO A 80 11.35 -2.58 19.10
N LEU A 81 10.04 -2.44 19.28
CA LEU A 81 9.12 -3.58 19.38
C LEU A 81 9.01 -4.34 18.06
N ARG A 82 8.80 -3.63 16.94
CA ARG A 82 8.76 -4.22 15.59
C ARG A 82 10.11 -4.81 15.24
N ASP A 83 11.18 -4.04 15.38
CA ASP A 83 12.51 -4.39 14.92
C ASP A 83 13.05 -5.62 15.67
N MET A 84 12.80 -5.70 16.99
CA MET A 84 13.12 -6.91 17.77
C MET A 84 12.22 -8.10 17.43
N ALA A 85 10.93 -7.89 17.14
CA ALA A 85 10.05 -8.97 16.72
C ALA A 85 10.49 -9.57 15.37
N MET A 86 10.76 -8.73 14.37
CA MET A 86 11.29 -9.15 13.07
C MET A 86 12.62 -9.89 13.22
N LYS A 87 13.54 -9.37 14.05
CA LYS A 87 14.83 -10.03 14.31
C LYS A 87 14.65 -11.41 14.96
N ARG A 88 13.74 -11.54 15.94
CA ARG A 88 13.49 -12.82 16.63
C ARG A 88 12.95 -13.91 15.70
N ILE A 89 12.13 -13.53 14.73
CA ILE A 89 11.59 -14.46 13.74
C ILE A 89 12.48 -14.57 12.48
N ASN A 90 13.63 -13.89 12.44
CA ASN A 90 14.50 -13.83 11.27
C ASN A 90 13.78 -13.34 9.99
N MET A 91 12.91 -12.32 10.13
CA MET A 91 12.23 -11.66 9.02
C MET A 91 13.08 -10.47 8.54
N SER A 92 13.33 -10.40 7.23
CA SER A 92 14.04 -9.28 6.62
C SER A 92 13.14 -8.06 6.44
N THR A 93 13.74 -6.89 6.25
CA THR A 93 12.98 -5.66 5.92
C THR A 93 12.30 -5.80 4.56
N GLU A 94 12.95 -6.47 3.62
CA GLU A 94 12.44 -6.76 2.29
C GLU A 94 11.17 -7.61 2.35
N GLU A 95 11.20 -8.72 3.09
CA GLU A 95 10.05 -9.61 3.29
C GLU A 95 8.89 -8.88 3.98
N TYR A 96 9.18 -8.12 5.04
CA TYR A 96 8.17 -7.32 5.73
C TYR A 96 7.49 -6.33 4.78
N MET A 97 8.28 -5.63 3.96
CA MET A 97 7.75 -4.65 3.00
C MET A 97 6.97 -5.32 1.87
N GLU A 98 7.37 -6.52 1.43
CA GLU A 98 6.62 -7.31 0.45
C GLU A 98 5.24 -7.69 0.97
N LEU A 99 5.17 -8.23 2.20
CA LEU A 99 3.91 -8.61 2.82
C LEU A 99 3.03 -7.39 3.10
N LYS A 100 3.62 -6.25 3.47
CA LYS A 100 2.88 -4.99 3.63
C LYS A 100 2.32 -4.46 2.32
N LYS A 101 3.02 -4.65 1.20
CA LYS A 101 2.51 -4.32 -0.14
C LYS A 101 1.29 -5.19 -0.48
N LYS A 102 1.41 -6.51 -0.33
CA LYS A 102 0.29 -7.45 -0.54
C LYS A 102 -0.92 -7.11 0.32
N LEU A 103 -0.71 -6.77 1.59
CA LEU A 103 -1.79 -6.32 2.47
C LEU A 103 -2.41 -4.99 2.01
N SER A 104 -1.63 -4.08 1.44
CA SER A 104 -2.18 -2.86 0.86
C SER A 104 -3.07 -3.18 -0.34
N GLU A 105 -2.63 -4.07 -1.22
CA GLU A 105 -3.40 -4.49 -2.41
C GLU A 105 -4.72 -5.16 -2.00
N GLU A 106 -4.76 -5.89 -0.89
CA GLU A 106 -6.02 -6.46 -0.39
C GLU A 106 -6.94 -5.44 0.28
N LEU A 107 -6.38 -4.39 0.88
CA LEU A 107 -7.17 -3.34 1.53
C LEU A 107 -7.80 -2.39 0.52
N VAL A 108 -7.10 -2.03 -0.55
CA VAL A 108 -7.54 -0.96 -1.46
C VAL A 108 -7.57 -1.37 -2.93
N GLY A 109 -7.36 -2.66 -3.23
CA GLY A 109 -7.19 -3.19 -4.59
C GLY A 109 -5.75 -3.05 -5.11
N THR A 110 -5.42 -3.78 -6.18
CA THR A 110 -4.33 -3.38 -7.07
C THR A 110 -4.72 -2.02 -7.62
N SER A 111 -3.88 -1.01 -7.38
CA SER A 111 -4.17 0.38 -7.74
C SER A 111 -4.67 0.46 -9.18
N GLU A 112 -5.96 0.69 -9.37
CA GLU A 112 -6.46 1.12 -10.67
C GLU A 112 -5.81 2.46 -11.00
N PRO A 113 -5.41 2.70 -12.26
CA PRO A 113 -4.89 3.98 -12.68
C PRO A 113 -5.84 5.10 -12.28
N ASP A 114 -5.33 6.15 -11.62
CA ASP A 114 -6.18 7.26 -11.23
C ASP A 114 -6.73 7.96 -12.47
N THR A 115 -8.03 8.26 -12.46
CA THR A 115 -8.76 8.79 -13.62
C THR A 115 -8.15 10.09 -14.15
N GLU A 116 -7.58 10.90 -13.26
CA GLU A 116 -6.90 12.14 -13.62
C GLU A 116 -5.59 11.89 -14.39
N SER A 117 -4.76 10.95 -13.94
CA SER A 117 -3.54 10.56 -14.67
C SER A 117 -3.84 9.87 -15.99
N VAL A 118 -4.89 9.03 -16.04
CA VAL A 118 -5.37 8.42 -17.30
C VAL A 118 -5.76 9.53 -18.28
N LYS A 119 -6.54 10.51 -17.83
CA LYS A 119 -6.97 11.63 -18.66
C LYS A 119 -5.80 12.51 -19.10
N ALA A 120 -4.89 12.84 -18.18
CA ALA A 120 -3.70 13.63 -18.49
C ALA A 120 -2.78 12.94 -19.51
N LEU A 121 -2.65 11.61 -19.45
CA LEU A 121 -1.89 10.85 -20.45
C LEU A 121 -2.64 10.75 -21.78
N ALA A 122 -3.95 10.51 -21.76
CA ALA A 122 -4.78 10.49 -22.96
C ALA A 122 -4.66 11.81 -23.73
N ASP A 123 -4.83 12.93 -23.04
CA ASP A 123 -4.74 14.28 -23.62
C ASP A 123 -3.31 14.60 -24.10
N ALA A 124 -2.26 14.17 -23.37
CA ALA A 124 -0.87 14.50 -23.71
C ALA A 124 -0.30 13.70 -24.89
N PHE A 125 -0.81 12.49 -25.13
CA PHE A 125 -0.36 11.59 -26.19
C PHE A 125 -1.37 11.44 -27.34
N ASP A 126 -2.53 12.11 -27.26
CA ASP A 126 -3.63 11.97 -28.20
C ASP A 126 -4.06 10.50 -28.40
N VAL A 127 -4.14 9.77 -27.28
CA VAL A 127 -4.52 8.35 -27.22
C VAL A 127 -5.85 8.19 -26.51
N THR A 128 -6.48 7.01 -26.68
CA THR A 128 -7.73 6.72 -25.97
C THR A 128 -7.51 6.60 -24.45
N PRO A 129 -8.49 6.96 -23.61
CA PRO A 129 -8.42 6.74 -22.16
C PRO A 129 -8.12 5.27 -21.80
N GLU A 130 -8.61 4.33 -22.61
CA GLU A 130 -8.35 2.91 -22.45
C GLU A 130 -6.88 2.55 -22.68
N GLU A 131 -6.23 3.10 -23.72
CA GLU A 131 -4.79 2.90 -23.98
C GLU A 131 -3.92 3.60 -22.94
N ALA A 132 -4.31 4.78 -22.46
CA ALA A 132 -3.62 5.48 -21.38
C ALA A 132 -3.70 4.69 -20.06
N ARG A 133 -4.87 4.06 -19.78
CA ARG A 133 -5.08 3.19 -18.62
C ARG A 133 -4.22 1.94 -18.72
N GLU A 134 -4.20 1.27 -19.86
CA GLU A 134 -3.36 0.08 -20.09
C GLU A 134 -1.87 0.40 -19.93
N ALA A 135 -1.40 1.53 -20.47
CA ALA A 135 -0.01 1.96 -20.31
C ALA A 135 0.35 2.30 -18.84
N LEU A 136 -0.59 2.81 -18.05
CA LEU A 136 -0.40 3.02 -16.62
C LEU A 136 -0.37 1.70 -15.84
N GLU A 137 -1.25 0.75 -16.18
CA GLU A 137 -1.24 -0.58 -15.57
C GLU A 137 0.06 -1.32 -15.85
N ASP A 138 0.53 -1.31 -17.10
CA ASP A 138 1.81 -1.90 -17.53
C ASP A 138 3.01 -1.21 -16.85
N ALA A 139 2.88 0.08 -16.53
CA ALA A 139 3.88 0.86 -15.82
C ALA A 139 3.79 0.74 -14.29
N GLY A 140 2.83 -0.02 -13.75
CA GLY A 140 2.58 -0.09 -12.31
C GLY A 140 2.19 1.27 -11.70
N ASN A 141 1.40 2.05 -12.43
CA ASN A 141 0.99 3.43 -12.14
C ASN A 141 2.14 4.45 -12.00
N ASP A 142 3.32 4.16 -12.58
CA ASP A 142 4.38 5.15 -12.71
C ASP A 142 4.19 5.99 -13.99
N LEU A 143 3.74 7.24 -13.82
CA LEU A 143 3.52 8.20 -14.91
C LEU A 143 4.73 8.32 -15.87
N ARG A 144 5.97 8.30 -15.36
CA ARG A 144 7.16 8.44 -16.21
C ARG A 144 7.38 7.24 -17.10
N THR A 145 7.14 6.05 -16.58
CA THR A 145 7.27 4.81 -17.32
C THR A 145 6.11 4.66 -18.31
N ALA A 146 4.89 5.01 -17.91
CA ALA A 146 3.73 5.07 -18.81
C ALA A 146 3.97 6.02 -20.00
N MET A 147 4.52 7.23 -19.75
CA MET A 147 4.91 8.15 -20.82
C MET A 147 5.94 7.56 -21.79
N LYS A 148 6.91 6.77 -21.30
CA LYS A 148 7.90 6.10 -22.18
C LYS A 148 7.25 5.01 -23.03
N ILE A 149 6.36 4.21 -22.44
CA ILE A 149 5.62 3.16 -23.15
C ILE A 149 4.80 3.78 -24.29
N LEU A 150 4.05 4.85 -24.01
CA LEU A 150 3.24 5.55 -25.01
C LEU A 150 4.09 6.21 -26.11
N ARG A 151 5.25 6.81 -25.78
CA ARG A 151 6.21 7.33 -26.78
C ARG A 151 6.78 6.26 -27.70
N MET A 152 6.97 5.04 -27.20
CA MET A 152 7.50 3.94 -28.01
C MET A 152 6.45 3.36 -28.96
N LYS A 153 5.15 3.46 -28.63
CA LYS A 153 4.03 3.03 -29.48
C LYS A 153 3.70 4.03 -30.61
N SER A 154 4.16 5.28 -30.51
CA SER A 154 3.87 6.36 -31.47
C SER A 154 5.01 6.59 -32.50
N LEU A 155 6.02 5.72 -32.53
CA LEU A 155 7.10 5.64 -33.53
C LEU A 155 6.83 4.48 -34.51
#